data_AF-A0AAV5RSS2-F1
#
_entry.id   AF-A0AAV5RSS2-F1
#
_cell.length_a   1.000
_cell.length_b   1.000
_cell.length_c   1.000
_cell.angle_alpha   90.00
_cell.angle_beta   90.00
_cell.angle_gamma   90.00
#
_symmetry.space_group_name_H-M   'P 1'
#
loop_
_entity.id
_entity.type
_entity.pdbx_description
1 polymer ?
#
loop_
_entity_poly.entity_id
_entity_poly.type
_entity_poly.pdbx_seq_one_letter_code
_entity_poly.pdbx_strand_id
1 'polypeptide(L)'
;MISSSRWIGCRRFLTKVSTYCRPVGSRAVSTGSAATYTPPSLANIPARWPVMKNAELQEEIKEYLDWKMVGPWQEMTKDEMTSAYYIAYGAWGPRAKAGKGKTAQPTQPVNVSYFIFRVLFNVTLLGALGVAYINWKHDKEHQRAPDKVHQKEQ
;
A
#
# COMPACT_ATOMS: atom_id res chain seq x y z
N MET A 1 67.15 -16.51 24.67
CA MET A 1 65.79 -16.67 25.23
C MET A 1 64.83 -16.63 24.04
N ILE A 2 64.53 -17.68 23.28
CA ILE A 2 64.01 -19.04 23.57
C ILE A 2 62.78 -19.00 24.48
N SER A 3 61.59 -19.09 23.88
CA SER A 3 60.47 -19.98 24.24
C SER A 3 59.24 -19.53 23.41
N SER A 4 58.90 -20.13 22.27
CA SER A 4 58.34 -21.47 22.03
C SER A 4 56.84 -21.60 22.31
N SER A 5 56.20 -22.30 21.36
CA SER A 5 54.97 -23.11 21.48
C SER A 5 53.67 -22.35 21.15
N ARG A 6 53.14 -22.42 19.91
CA ARG A 6 52.49 -23.58 19.25
C ARG A 6 51.27 -24.00 20.10
N TRP A 7 50.04 -23.98 19.59
CA TRP A 7 49.48 -25.11 18.86
C TRP A 7 47.99 -24.91 18.47
N ILE A 8 47.67 -25.39 17.26
CA ILE A 8 46.50 -26.23 16.88
C ILE A 8 45.10 -25.61 16.98
N GLY A 9 44.45 -25.52 15.81
CA GLY A 9 42.99 -25.44 15.79
C GLY A 9 42.30 -25.51 14.44
N CYS A 10 42.89 -26.07 13.39
CA CYS A 10 42.19 -26.38 12.14
C CYS A 10 41.09 -27.42 12.40
N ARG A 11 39.85 -26.98 12.66
CA ARG A 11 38.67 -27.86 12.54
C ARG A 11 38.26 -27.89 11.08
N ARG A 12 38.83 -28.85 10.34
CA ARG A 12 38.24 -29.41 9.12
C ARG A 12 36.87 -29.98 9.51
N PHE A 13 35.79 -29.30 9.14
CA PHE A 13 34.47 -29.91 9.13
C PHE A 13 34.43 -30.85 7.91
N LEU A 14 34.61 -32.13 8.18
CA LEU A 14 34.48 -33.18 7.18
C LEU A 14 33.01 -33.27 6.78
N THR A 15 32.80 -33.05 5.49
CA THR A 15 31.60 -33.32 4.71
C THR A 15 31.12 -34.76 4.92
N LYS A 16 29.88 -34.91 5.36
CA LYS A 16 29.09 -36.14 5.13
C LYS A 16 27.91 -35.76 4.24
N VAL A 17 28.13 -35.82 2.93
CA VAL A 17 27.02 -35.78 1.96
C VAL A 17 26.38 -37.15 1.99
N SER A 18 25.23 -37.25 2.67
CA SER A 18 24.41 -38.46 2.68
C SER A 18 23.52 -38.43 1.45
N THR A 19 23.95 -39.15 0.40
CA THR A 19 23.18 -39.33 -0.83
C THR A 19 22.01 -40.28 -0.56
N TYR A 20 20.86 -39.75 -0.17
CA TYR A 20 19.61 -40.51 -0.21
C TYR A 20 19.04 -40.48 -1.62
N CYS A 21 19.22 -41.56 -2.38
CA CYS A 21 18.44 -41.83 -3.58
C CYS A 21 16.98 -42.03 -3.18
N ARG A 22 16.15 -40.99 -3.33
CA ARG A 22 14.69 -41.14 -3.33
C ARG A 22 14.27 -41.71 -4.68
N PRO A 23 13.48 -42.79 -4.73
CA PRO A 23 12.85 -43.21 -5.98
C PRO A 23 11.93 -42.09 -6.45
N VAL A 24 12.19 -41.56 -7.64
CA VAL A 24 11.26 -40.68 -8.35
C VAL A 24 10.12 -41.57 -8.80
N GLY A 25 9.04 -41.61 -8.01
CA GLY A 25 7.80 -42.21 -8.45
C GLY A 25 7.31 -41.44 -9.68
N SER A 26 7.35 -42.07 -10.85
CA SER A 26 6.73 -41.56 -12.07
C SER A 26 5.24 -41.40 -11.82
N ARG A 27 4.84 -40.17 -11.46
CA ARG A 27 3.42 -39.80 -11.47
C ARG A 27 3.00 -39.79 -12.93
N ALA A 28 2.09 -40.69 -13.29
CA ALA A 28 1.39 -40.64 -14.56
C ALA A 28 0.80 -39.23 -14.72
N VAL A 29 1.26 -38.51 -15.74
CA VAL A 29 0.67 -37.24 -16.15
C VAL A 29 -0.72 -37.57 -16.67
N SER A 30 -1.74 -37.16 -15.91
CA SER A 30 -3.11 -37.12 -16.41
C SER A 30 -3.17 -36.12 -17.57
N THR A 31 -2.98 -36.59 -18.80
CA THR A 31 -3.43 -35.92 -20.02
C THR A 31 -4.93 -36.11 -20.09
N GLY A 32 -5.72 -35.18 -19.54
CA GLY A 32 -7.15 -35.42 -19.43
C GLY A 32 -7.97 -34.27 -18.87
N SER A 33 -7.93 -33.10 -19.52
CA SER A 33 -9.10 -32.24 -19.73
C SER A 33 -8.69 -31.16 -20.72
N ALA A 34 -9.16 -31.26 -21.98
CA ALA A 34 -9.22 -30.09 -22.84
C ALA A 34 -10.25 -29.14 -22.19
N ALA A 35 -9.78 -28.29 -21.28
CA ALA A 35 -10.63 -27.33 -20.60
C ALA A 35 -11.09 -26.32 -21.64
N THR A 36 -12.30 -26.51 -22.17
CA THR A 36 -12.97 -25.50 -22.98
C THR A 36 -13.14 -24.27 -22.13
N TYR A 37 -12.38 -23.22 -22.44
CA TYR A 37 -12.46 -21.94 -21.75
C TYR A 37 -13.90 -21.42 -21.88
N THR A 38 -14.56 -21.25 -20.74
CA THR A 38 -15.91 -20.70 -20.70
C THR A 38 -15.80 -19.23 -20.31
N PRO A 39 -16.28 -18.29 -21.16
CA PRO A 39 -16.16 -16.88 -20.87
C PRO A 39 -16.96 -16.51 -19.61
N PRO A 40 -16.45 -15.59 -18.78
CA PRO A 40 -17.18 -15.11 -17.61
C PRO A 40 -18.42 -14.33 -18.02
N SER A 41 -19.45 -14.36 -17.19
CA SER A 41 -20.68 -13.59 -17.45
C SER A 41 -20.39 -12.08 -17.32
N LEU A 42 -20.68 -11.28 -18.36
CA LEU A 42 -20.48 -9.82 -18.38
C LEU A 42 -21.77 -9.00 -18.27
N ALA A 43 -22.89 -9.62 -17.89
CA ALA A 43 -24.14 -8.90 -17.71
C ALA A 43 -24.08 -7.94 -16.51
N ASN A 44 -24.48 -6.68 -16.72
CA ASN A 44 -24.66 -5.65 -15.68
C ASN A 44 -23.41 -5.40 -14.80
N ILE A 45 -22.21 -5.40 -15.39
CA ILE A 45 -20.94 -5.10 -14.67
C ILE A 45 -20.99 -3.83 -13.82
N PRO A 46 -21.54 -2.67 -14.28
CA PRO A 46 -21.51 -1.44 -13.49
C PRO A 46 -22.15 -1.56 -12.10
N ALA A 47 -23.24 -2.33 -11.98
CA ALA A 47 -23.93 -2.55 -10.71
C ALA A 47 -23.25 -3.64 -9.86
N ARG A 48 -22.69 -4.66 -10.52
CA ARG A 48 -22.16 -5.87 -9.87
C ARG A 48 -20.74 -5.68 -9.35
N TRP A 49 -19.89 -4.97 -10.10
CA TRP A 49 -18.47 -4.76 -9.82
C TRP A 49 -18.15 -4.29 -8.39
N PRO A 50 -18.83 -3.28 -7.81
CA PRO A 50 -18.54 -2.84 -6.44
C PRO A 50 -18.98 -3.83 -5.36
N VAL A 51 -19.90 -4.76 -5.67
CA VAL A 51 -20.43 -5.75 -4.73
C VAL A 51 -19.63 -7.06 -4.79
N MET A 52 -18.90 -7.30 -5.89
CA MET A 52 -18.02 -8.46 -6.03
C MET A 52 -16.90 -8.41 -4.99
N LYS A 53 -16.92 -9.35 -4.04
CA LYS A 53 -15.81 -9.59 -3.10
C LYS A 53 -14.79 -10.60 -3.61
N ASN A 54 -15.13 -11.36 -4.66
CA ASN A 54 -14.30 -12.42 -5.19
C ASN A 54 -13.23 -11.81 -6.11
N ALA A 55 -11.99 -11.72 -5.61
CA ALA A 55 -10.86 -11.18 -6.37
C ALA A 55 -10.55 -12.02 -7.62
N GLU A 56 -10.63 -13.35 -7.51
CA GLU A 56 -10.39 -14.30 -8.62
C GLU A 56 -11.30 -14.01 -9.82
N LEU A 57 -12.59 -13.79 -9.59
CA LEU A 57 -13.54 -13.49 -10.67
C LEU A 57 -13.34 -12.08 -11.26
N GLN A 58 -12.86 -11.11 -10.47
CA GLN A 58 -12.49 -9.80 -11.00
C GLN A 58 -11.24 -9.88 -11.89
N GLU A 59 -10.28 -10.72 -11.53
CA GLU A 59 -9.07 -10.98 -12.32
C GLU A 59 -9.40 -11.72 -13.61
N GLU A 60 -10.24 -12.76 -13.55
CA GLU A 60 -10.70 -13.50 -14.72
C GLU A 60 -11.43 -12.60 -15.73
N ILE A 61 -12.31 -11.70 -15.25
CA ILE A 61 -13.01 -10.74 -16.12
C ILE A 61 -12.04 -9.77 -16.78
N LYS A 62 -11.03 -9.28 -16.04
CA LYS A 62 -10.01 -8.37 -16.59
C LYS A 62 -9.19 -9.08 -17.66
N GLU A 63 -8.71 -10.28 -17.34
CA GLU A 63 -7.96 -11.10 -18.28
C GLU A 63 -8.78 -11.35 -19.56
N TYR A 64 -10.03 -11.81 -19.42
CA TYR A 64 -10.92 -12.03 -20.57
C TYR A 64 -11.05 -10.79 -21.48
N LEU A 65 -11.28 -9.62 -20.88
CA LEU A 65 -11.46 -8.38 -21.62
C LEU A 65 -10.16 -7.90 -22.26
N ASP A 66 -9.01 -8.08 -21.60
CA ASP A 66 -7.70 -7.77 -22.15
C ASP A 66 -7.43 -8.63 -23.39
N TRP A 67 -7.70 -9.94 -23.33
CA TRP A 67 -7.58 -10.83 -24.49
C TRP A 67 -8.52 -10.42 -25.64
N LYS A 68 -9.76 -10.02 -25.34
CA LYS A 68 -10.72 -9.58 -26.37
C LYS A 68 -10.35 -8.24 -27.01
N MET A 69 -9.76 -7.32 -26.24
CA MET A 69 -9.38 -5.98 -26.69
C MET A 69 -8.20 -5.98 -27.67
N VAL A 70 -7.36 -7.01 -27.67
CA VAL A 70 -6.27 -7.18 -28.65
C VAL A 70 -6.81 -7.52 -30.04
N GLY A 71 -7.98 -8.16 -30.11
CA GLY A 71 -8.62 -8.56 -31.37
C GLY A 71 -9.39 -7.42 -32.08
N PRO A 72 -10.09 -7.74 -33.18
CA PRO A 72 -10.95 -6.78 -33.88
C PRO A 72 -12.15 -6.37 -33.01
N TRP A 73 -12.29 -5.07 -32.77
CA TRP A 73 -13.35 -4.56 -31.87
C TRP A 73 -14.77 -4.70 -32.44
N GLN A 74 -14.91 -4.94 -33.74
CA GLN A 74 -16.22 -5.17 -34.37
C GLN A 74 -16.87 -6.49 -33.94
N GLU A 75 -16.07 -7.47 -33.49
CA GLU A 75 -16.55 -8.76 -33.01
C GLU A 75 -16.94 -8.74 -31.52
N MET A 76 -16.68 -7.62 -30.84
CA MET A 76 -17.00 -7.45 -29.43
C MET A 76 -18.48 -7.08 -29.27
N THR A 77 -19.15 -7.72 -28.33
CA THR A 77 -20.55 -7.42 -28.00
C THR A 77 -20.68 -6.08 -27.28
N LYS A 78 -21.87 -5.45 -27.36
CA LYS A 78 -22.12 -4.18 -26.66
C LYS A 78 -21.93 -4.30 -25.14
N ASP A 79 -22.26 -5.44 -24.56
CA ASP A 79 -22.10 -5.70 -23.13
C ASP A 79 -20.61 -5.80 -22.74
N GLU A 80 -19.79 -6.42 -23.58
CA GLU A 80 -18.35 -6.46 -23.43
C GLU A 80 -17.73 -5.06 -23.54
N MET A 81 -18.13 -4.28 -24.53
CA MET A 81 -17.65 -2.90 -24.70
C MET A 81 -17.99 -2.01 -23.51
N THR A 82 -19.24 -2.07 -23.03
CA THR A 82 -19.69 -1.28 -21.87
C THR A 82 -19.00 -1.72 -20.58
N SER A 83 -18.76 -3.02 -20.43
CA SER A 83 -18.01 -3.59 -19.30
C SER A 83 -16.56 -3.14 -19.30
N ALA A 84 -15.89 -3.19 -20.46
CA ALA A 84 -14.52 -2.70 -20.61
C ALA A 84 -14.41 -1.20 -20.34
N TYR A 85 -15.36 -0.40 -20.83
CA TYR A 85 -15.45 1.01 -20.50
C TYR A 85 -15.57 1.26 -18.99
N TYR A 86 -16.44 0.49 -18.32
CA TYR A 86 -16.60 0.61 -16.87
C TYR A 86 -15.37 0.17 -16.08
N ILE A 87 -14.66 -0.87 -16.51
CA ILE A 87 -13.42 -1.29 -15.85
C ILE A 87 -12.32 -0.24 -16.08
N ALA A 88 -12.19 0.32 -17.28
CA ALA A 88 -11.19 1.34 -17.56
C ALA A 88 -11.47 2.68 -16.82
N TYR A 89 -12.72 3.14 -16.77
CA TYR A 89 -13.09 4.51 -16.35
C TYR A 89 -14.20 4.61 -15.30
N GLY A 90 -14.74 3.49 -14.83
CA GLY A 90 -15.86 3.47 -13.88
C GLY A 90 -15.49 3.98 -12.49
N ALA A 91 -16.53 4.23 -11.69
CA ALA A 91 -16.43 4.71 -10.32
C ALA A 91 -16.05 3.59 -9.33
N TRP A 92 -14.85 3.02 -9.50
CA TRP A 92 -14.29 1.99 -8.65
C TRP A 92 -12.85 2.33 -8.24
N GLY A 93 -12.35 1.69 -7.18
CA GLY A 93 -11.02 1.96 -6.65
C GLY A 93 -10.86 3.41 -6.16
N PRO A 94 -9.69 4.05 -6.37
CA PRO A 94 -9.46 5.44 -5.97
C PRO A 94 -10.38 6.47 -6.65
N ARG A 95 -11.00 6.10 -7.78
CA ARG A 95 -11.92 6.95 -8.55
C ARG A 95 -13.36 6.87 -8.08
N ALA A 96 -13.67 5.98 -7.12
CA ALA A 96 -14.98 5.94 -6.51
C ALA A 96 -15.23 7.25 -5.75
N LYS A 97 -16.33 7.96 -6.10
CA LYS A 97 -16.71 9.20 -5.39
C LYS A 97 -16.87 8.87 -3.90
N ALA A 98 -16.10 9.56 -3.05
CA ALA A 98 -16.04 9.35 -1.59
C ALA A 98 -17.34 9.68 -0.83
N GLY A 99 -18.47 9.83 -1.53
CA GLY A 99 -19.70 10.34 -0.97
C GLY A 99 -20.91 9.83 -1.73
N LYS A 100 -21.30 8.58 -1.48
CA LYS A 100 -22.69 8.13 -1.39
C LYS A 100 -22.73 6.62 -1.09
N GLY A 101 -22.94 6.29 0.19
CA GLY A 101 -23.54 5.02 0.60
C GLY A 101 -22.60 3.82 0.78
N LYS A 102 -22.24 3.55 2.04
CA LYS A 102 -22.25 2.22 2.68
C LYS A 102 -21.54 1.01 2.03
N THR A 103 -20.54 1.18 1.17
CA THR A 103 -19.56 0.11 0.91
C THR A 103 -18.16 0.72 0.90
N ALA A 104 -17.58 0.72 2.10
CA ALA A 104 -16.16 0.86 2.40
C ALA A 104 -15.28 1.32 1.22
N GLN A 105 -15.11 2.63 1.05
CA GLN A 105 -13.83 3.09 0.55
C GLN A 105 -12.77 2.47 1.48
N PRO A 106 -11.74 1.76 0.98
CA PRO A 106 -10.56 1.57 1.77
C PRO A 106 -10.01 2.98 1.98
N THR A 107 -10.29 3.56 3.16
CA THR A 107 -9.58 4.69 3.69
C THR A 107 -8.12 4.41 3.40
N GLN A 108 -7.53 5.20 2.49
CA GLN A 108 -6.17 4.98 2.02
C GLN A 108 -5.30 4.62 3.23
N PRO A 109 -4.56 3.51 3.21
CA PRO A 109 -3.77 3.09 4.36
C PRO A 109 -2.92 4.29 4.74
N VAL A 110 -3.14 4.80 5.96
CA VAL A 110 -2.44 6.00 6.41
C VAL A 110 -0.96 5.70 6.29
N ASN A 111 -0.28 6.41 5.39
CA ASN A 111 1.15 6.25 5.20
C ASN A 111 1.80 6.63 6.53
N VAL A 112 2.28 5.64 7.28
CA VAL A 112 2.78 5.83 8.65
C VAL A 112 3.86 6.90 8.67
N SER A 113 4.76 6.90 7.68
CA SER A 113 5.77 7.94 7.49
C SER A 113 5.17 9.33 7.33
N TYR A 114 4.13 9.47 6.49
CA TYR A 114 3.45 10.76 6.26
C TYR A 114 2.80 11.30 7.53
N PHE A 115 2.17 10.42 8.31
CA PHE A 115 1.56 10.80 9.58
C PHE A 115 2.60 11.29 10.58
N ILE A 116 3.73 10.59 10.71
CA ILE A 116 4.84 10.97 11.58
C ILE A 116 5.40 12.34 11.20
N PHE A 117 5.65 12.61 9.91
CA PHE A 117 6.13 13.92 9.46
C PHE A 117 5.14 15.04 9.76
N ARG A 118 3.83 14.80 9.60
CA ARG A 118 2.80 15.79 9.97
C ARG A 118 2.78 16.07 11.46
N VAL A 119 2.88 15.04 12.30
CA VAL A 119 2.90 15.22 13.76
C VAL A 119 4.14 15.99 14.19
N LEU A 120 5.32 15.57 13.72
CA LEU A 120 6.58 16.25 14.03
C LEU A 120 6.54 17.73 13.61
N PHE A 121 6.12 18.00 12.37
CA PHE A 121 6.08 19.37 11.85
C PHE A 121 5.09 20.26 12.62
N ASN A 122 3.89 19.76 12.92
CA ASN A 122 2.89 20.53 13.67
C ASN A 122 3.32 20.75 15.14
N VAL A 123 3.96 19.77 15.78
CA VAL A 123 4.48 19.93 17.15
C VAL A 123 5.61 20.97 17.18
N THR A 124 6.55 20.93 16.24
CA THR A 124 7.62 21.95 16.16
C THR A 124 7.06 23.35 15.89
N LEU A 125 6.09 23.48 14.97
CA LEU A 125 5.50 24.76 14.62
C LEU A 125 4.69 25.35 15.79
N LEU A 126 3.83 24.56 16.43
CA LEU A 126 3.04 24.99 17.58
C LEU A 126 3.92 25.23 18.83
N GLY A 127 4.96 24.43 19.02
CA GLY A 127 5.94 24.63 20.09
C GLY A 127 6.69 25.95 19.95
N ALA A 128 7.17 26.26 18.74
CA ALA A 128 7.83 27.54 18.46
C ALA A 128 6.88 28.73 18.66
N LEU A 129 5.64 28.63 18.18
CA LEU A 129 4.61 29.66 18.40
C LEU A 129 4.30 29.85 19.88
N GLY A 130 4.22 28.77 20.67
CA GLY A 130 3.98 28.83 22.10
C GLY A 130 5.09 29.57 22.86
N VAL A 131 6.36 29.25 22.57
CA VAL A 131 7.51 29.94 23.18
C VAL A 131 7.55 31.41 22.78
N ALA A 132 7.30 31.71 21.50
CA ALA A 132 7.22 33.09 21.03
C ALA A 132 6.09 33.88 21.72
N TYR A 133 4.93 33.25 21.96
CA TYR A 133 3.82 33.87 22.68
C TYR A 133 4.17 34.20 24.14
N ILE A 134 4.83 33.29 24.84
CA ILE A 134 5.30 33.51 26.22
C ILE A 134 6.32 34.66 26.26
N ASN A 135 7.29 34.67 25.34
CA ASN A 135 8.29 35.73 25.25
C ASN A 135 7.67 37.09 24.95
N TRP A 136 6.70 37.18 24.03
CA TRP A 136 6.01 38.43 23.71
C TRP A 136 5.23 39.00 24.90
N LYS A 137 4.59 38.12 25.69
CA LYS A 137 3.88 38.55 26.90
C LYS A 137 4.85 39.11 27.94
N HIS A 138 5.95 38.41 28.19
CA HIS A 138 6.97 38.82 29.15
C HIS A 138 7.63 40.15 28.75
N ASP A 139 7.91 40.33 27.45
CA ASP A 139 8.51 41.56 26.93
C ASP A 139 7.60 42.79 27.11
N LYS A 140 6.28 42.64 26.93
CA LYS A 140 5.30 43.71 27.22
C LYS A 140 5.27 44.14 28.67
N GLU A 141 5.63 43.27 29.61
CA GLU A 141 5.67 43.62 31.02
C GLU A 141 6.91 44.45 31.35
N HIS A 142 8.06 44.13 30.77
CA HIS A 142 9.29 44.92 30.92
C HIS A 142 9.19 46.31 30.33
N GLN A 143 8.53 46.47 29.18
CA GLN A 143 8.35 47.78 28.55
C GLN A 143 7.45 48.73 29.35
N ARG A 144 6.50 48.20 30.15
CA ARG A 144 5.63 49.01 31.01
C ARG A 144 6.22 49.32 32.39
N ALA A 145 7.32 48.67 32.76
CA ALA A 145 7.99 48.91 34.03
C ALA A 145 8.54 50.35 34.17
N PRO A 146 9.26 50.93 33.18
CA PRO A 146 9.77 52.30 33.30
C PRO A 146 8.65 53.35 33.38
N ASP A 147 7.56 53.21 32.62
CA ASP A 147 6.42 54.14 32.64
C ASP A 147 5.80 54.27 34.04
N LYS A 148 5.72 53.16 34.79
CA LYS A 148 5.22 53.13 36.17
C LYS A 148 6.15 53.81 37.16
N VAL A 149 7.45 53.90 36.87
CA VAL A 149 8.42 54.60 37.71
C VAL A 149 8.28 56.10 37.51
N HIS A 150 8.20 56.56 36.26
CA HIS A 150 8.00 57.98 35.93
C HIS A 150 6.68 58.54 36.49
N GLN A 151 5.61 57.73 36.58
CA GLN A 151 4.34 58.13 37.20
C GLN A 151 4.39 58.27 38.73
N LYS A 152 5.40 57.74 39.42
CA LYS A 152 5.55 57.87 40.88
C LYS A 152 6.36 59.09 41.29
N GLU A 153 7.12 59.66 40.36
CA GLU A 153 7.98 60.84 40.57
C GLU A 153 7.27 62.17 40.25
N GLN A 154 6.08 62.11 39.66
CA GLN A 154 5.17 63.25 39.45
C GLN A 154 4.07 63.27 40.51
#